data_AF-A0A1G9ES69-F1
#
_entry.id   AF-A0A1G9ES69-F1
#
_cell.length_a   1.000
_cell.length_b   1.000
_cell.length_c   1.000
_cell.angle_alpha   90.00
_cell.angle_beta   90.00
_cell.angle_gamma   90.00
#
_symmetry.space_group_name_H-M   'P 1'
#
loop_
_entity.id
_entity.type
_entity.pdbx_description
1 polymer ?
#
loop_
_entity_poly.entity_id
_entity_poly.type
_entity_poly.pdbx_seq_one_letter_code
_entity_poly.pdbx_strand_id
1 'polypeptide(L)'
;MPQTRDNGIVTPIPSDAYTPTQDLAKMADTANVVTIVSGTTARNALDKWEGRLAWRTDKSQIEAVVGGAWRDGTRDYSPLSPTGWSAAGTITVTPEGPKLKVIADLILTRTGGAYVLGSSGWSVLGTDEYVLPSAARGTSPVKYLSVPAVGGSSGSAVSILAAYNPTGTISIRSISSFTFATGQFFTVNVAYYI
;
A
#
# COMPACT_ATOMS: atom_id res chain seq x y z
N MET A 1 15.31 -32.70 -13.57
CA MET A 1 15.52 -31.89 -14.79
C MET A 1 15.63 -30.42 -14.38
N PRO A 2 16.44 -29.59 -15.06
CA PRO A 2 16.49 -28.15 -14.78
C PRO A 2 15.11 -27.52 -14.98
N GLN A 3 14.74 -26.54 -14.16
CA GLN A 3 13.46 -25.85 -14.29
C GLN A 3 13.67 -24.55 -15.06
N THR A 4 13.06 -24.44 -16.24
CA THR A 4 12.99 -23.17 -16.99
C THR A 4 11.89 -22.31 -16.39
N ARG A 5 12.26 -21.12 -15.90
CA ARG A 5 11.36 -20.11 -15.34
C ARG A 5 10.73 -19.27 -16.46
N ASP A 6 9.61 -18.63 -16.17
CA ASP A 6 8.90 -17.77 -17.13
C ASP A 6 9.72 -16.53 -17.56
N ASN A 7 10.72 -16.15 -16.77
CA ASN A 7 11.70 -15.12 -17.12
C ASN A 7 12.92 -15.66 -17.90
N GLY A 8 12.87 -16.92 -18.36
CA GLY A 8 13.94 -17.57 -19.12
C GLY A 8 15.12 -18.08 -18.30
N ILE A 9 15.13 -17.87 -16.98
CA ILE A 9 16.21 -18.35 -16.12
C ILE A 9 16.04 -19.86 -15.87
N VAL A 10 17.11 -20.62 -16.12
CA VAL A 10 17.16 -22.05 -15.79
C VAL A 10 17.78 -22.21 -14.41
N THR A 11 17.07 -22.87 -13.51
CA THR A 11 17.55 -23.11 -12.14
C THR A 11 17.76 -24.60 -11.90
N PRO A 12 18.92 -25.01 -11.33
CA PRO A 12 19.12 -26.39 -10.87
C PRO A 12 18.17 -26.70 -9.70
N ILE A 13 17.58 -27.89 -9.68
CA ILE A 13 16.79 -28.36 -8.53
C ILE A 13 17.77 -29.03 -7.55
N PRO A 14 18.00 -28.48 -6.33
CA PRO A 14 18.78 -29.18 -5.32
C PRO A 14 17.98 -30.37 -4.78
N SER A 15 18.66 -31.46 -4.40
CA SER A 15 18.04 -32.73 -4.03
C SER A 15 17.54 -32.80 -2.56
N ASP A 16 17.26 -31.66 -1.92
CA ASP A 16 16.87 -31.60 -0.51
C ASP A 16 15.39 -31.97 -0.30
N ALA A 17 15.08 -32.65 0.80
CA ALA A 17 13.74 -33.04 1.23
C ALA A 17 12.84 -31.84 1.62
N TYR A 18 13.41 -30.65 1.81
CA TYR A 18 12.68 -29.39 2.03
C TYR A 18 12.45 -28.60 0.74
N THR A 19 12.83 -29.15 -0.42
CA THR A 19 12.61 -28.47 -1.70
C THR A 19 11.11 -28.40 -1.98
N PRO A 20 10.53 -27.20 -2.17
CA PRO A 20 9.14 -27.07 -2.56
C PRO A 20 8.89 -27.90 -3.83
N THR A 21 7.71 -28.49 -3.96
CA THR A 21 7.33 -29.15 -5.22
C THR A 21 7.56 -28.17 -6.39
N GLN A 22 7.81 -28.71 -7.58
CA GLN A 22 8.21 -27.89 -8.73
C GLN A 22 7.23 -26.72 -8.98
N ASP A 23 5.94 -26.92 -8.71
CA ASP A 23 4.89 -25.90 -8.75
C ASP A 23 5.00 -24.87 -7.62
N LEU A 24 5.23 -25.30 -6.37
CA LEU A 24 5.43 -24.38 -5.25
C LEU A 24 6.69 -23.53 -5.40
N ALA A 25 7.77 -24.08 -5.98
CA ALA A 25 8.98 -23.32 -6.30
C ALA A 25 8.74 -22.30 -7.42
N LYS A 26 8.01 -22.69 -8.48
CA LYS A 26 7.56 -21.78 -9.53
C LYS A 26 6.71 -20.65 -8.96
N MET A 27 5.73 -20.97 -8.12
CA MET A 27 4.82 -20.01 -7.50
C MET A 27 5.56 -19.06 -6.56
N ALA A 28 6.46 -19.56 -5.70
CA ALA A 28 7.24 -18.72 -4.80
C ALA A 28 8.18 -17.76 -5.55
N ASP A 29 8.80 -18.23 -6.64
CA ASP A 29 9.72 -17.42 -7.46
C ASP A 29 9.00 -16.42 -8.39
N THR A 30 7.75 -16.71 -8.80
CA THR A 30 6.98 -15.84 -9.71
C THR A 30 5.88 -15.02 -9.05
N ALA A 31 5.62 -15.20 -7.74
CA ALA A 31 4.59 -14.48 -6.98
C ALA A 31 4.65 -12.94 -7.08
N ASN A 32 5.75 -12.37 -7.57
CA ASN A 32 5.90 -10.93 -7.79
C ASN A 32 6.47 -10.57 -9.18
N VAL A 33 6.48 -11.51 -10.14
CA VAL A 33 7.00 -11.27 -11.49
C VAL A 33 5.86 -10.87 -12.41
N VAL A 34 5.94 -9.66 -12.98
CA VAL A 34 4.98 -9.17 -13.98
C VAL A 34 5.39 -9.71 -15.35
N THR A 35 4.55 -10.57 -15.95
CA THR A 35 4.79 -11.06 -17.32
C THR A 35 4.25 -10.06 -18.35
N ILE A 36 5.08 -9.58 -19.27
CA ILE A 36 4.67 -8.66 -20.34
C ILE A 36 4.04 -9.45 -21.48
N VAL A 37 2.83 -9.07 -21.89
CA VAL A 37 2.04 -9.75 -22.93
C VAL A 37 1.36 -8.75 -23.86
N SER A 38 1.25 -9.12 -25.13
CA SER A 38 0.78 -8.24 -26.20
C SER A 38 -0.74 -8.07 -26.27
N GLY A 39 -1.52 -8.93 -25.61
CA GLY A 39 -2.97 -8.94 -25.80
C GLY A 39 -3.70 -10.03 -25.02
N THR A 40 -5.02 -10.13 -25.23
CA THR A 40 -5.91 -11.04 -24.48
C THR A 40 -5.53 -12.49 -24.67
N THR A 41 -5.23 -12.89 -25.90
CA THR A 41 -4.86 -14.26 -26.24
C THR A 41 -3.57 -14.68 -25.55
N ALA A 42 -2.52 -13.86 -25.65
CA ALA A 42 -1.23 -14.12 -24.99
C ALA A 42 -1.38 -14.19 -23.46
N ARG A 43 -2.16 -13.28 -22.87
CA ARG A 43 -2.47 -13.25 -21.43
C ARG A 43 -3.27 -14.48 -20.98
N ASN A 44 -4.24 -14.94 -21.75
CA ASN A 44 -5.04 -16.13 -21.43
C ASN A 44 -4.29 -17.44 -21.63
N ALA A 45 -3.19 -17.43 -22.41
CA ALA A 45 -2.31 -18.57 -22.57
C ALA A 45 -1.35 -18.77 -21.38
N LEU A 46 -1.24 -17.79 -20.48
CA LEU A 46 -0.49 -17.92 -19.23
C LEU A 46 -1.25 -18.82 -18.24
N ASP A 47 -0.52 -19.69 -17.54
CA ASP A 47 -1.08 -20.50 -16.45
C ASP A 47 -1.69 -19.60 -15.38
N LYS A 48 -2.94 -19.87 -15.00
CA LYS A 48 -3.65 -19.08 -14.00
C LYS A 48 -3.40 -19.63 -12.60
N TRP A 49 -2.78 -18.84 -11.76
CA TRP A 49 -2.69 -19.07 -10.32
C TRP A 49 -2.91 -17.74 -9.59
N GLU A 50 -3.50 -17.82 -8.41
CA GLU A 50 -3.94 -16.65 -7.65
C GLU A 50 -2.78 -15.67 -7.38
N GLY A 51 -2.95 -14.40 -7.75
CA GLY A 51 -1.93 -13.37 -7.60
C GLY A 51 -0.99 -13.18 -8.81
N ARG A 52 -1.06 -14.05 -9.83
CA ARG A 52 -0.26 -13.86 -11.06
C ARG A 52 -0.52 -12.51 -11.70
N LEU A 53 0.55 -11.81 -12.11
CA LEU A 53 0.49 -10.50 -12.75
C LEU A 53 0.88 -10.58 -14.23
N ALA A 54 0.10 -9.90 -15.08
CA ALA A 54 0.40 -9.74 -16.50
C ALA A 54 0.26 -8.27 -16.94
N TRP A 55 1.31 -7.68 -17.51
CA TRP A 55 1.25 -6.37 -18.15
C TRP A 55 0.73 -6.51 -19.58
N ARG A 56 -0.41 -5.90 -19.87
CA ARG A 56 -1.05 -5.83 -21.19
C ARG A 56 -0.56 -4.61 -21.94
N THR A 57 0.34 -4.79 -22.91
CA THR A 57 0.88 -3.65 -23.68
C THR A 57 -0.16 -2.97 -24.58
N ASP A 58 -1.17 -3.69 -25.04
CA ASP A 58 -2.25 -3.15 -25.87
C ASP A 58 -3.29 -2.33 -25.08
N LYS A 59 -3.36 -2.52 -23.77
CA LYS A 59 -4.21 -1.73 -22.86
C LYS A 59 -3.41 -0.79 -21.94
N SER A 60 -2.09 -0.93 -21.92
CA SER A 60 -1.20 -0.27 -20.97
C SER A 60 -1.62 -0.45 -19.51
N GLN A 61 -2.02 -1.66 -19.14
CA GLN A 61 -2.50 -1.97 -17.77
C GLN A 61 -1.94 -3.30 -17.28
N ILE A 62 -1.84 -3.48 -15.96
CA ILE A 62 -1.64 -4.81 -15.36
C ILE A 62 -3.00 -5.44 -15.09
N GLU A 63 -3.08 -6.75 -15.35
CA GLU A 63 -4.17 -7.60 -14.89
C GLU A 63 -3.61 -8.62 -13.90
N ALA A 64 -4.40 -8.98 -12.90
CA ALA A 64 -4.06 -9.99 -11.90
C ALA A 64 -5.06 -11.15 -11.93
N VAL A 65 -4.60 -12.38 -11.69
CA VAL A 65 -5.53 -13.50 -11.45
C VAL A 65 -6.09 -13.39 -10.04
N VAL A 66 -7.40 -13.19 -9.93
CA VAL A 66 -8.15 -13.13 -8.68
C VAL A 66 -9.41 -13.99 -8.78
N GLY A 67 -9.52 -14.98 -7.90
CA GLY A 67 -10.60 -15.97 -7.92
C GLY A 67 -10.62 -16.76 -9.24
N GLY A 68 -9.44 -17.09 -9.78
CA GLY A 68 -9.28 -17.85 -11.02
C GLY A 68 -9.59 -17.07 -12.32
N ALA A 69 -9.90 -15.77 -12.23
CA ALA A 69 -10.16 -14.91 -13.37
C ALA A 69 -9.16 -13.76 -13.44
N TRP A 70 -8.79 -13.34 -14.64
CA TRP A 70 -8.03 -12.12 -14.83
C TRP A 70 -8.92 -10.92 -14.53
N ARG A 71 -8.46 -10.06 -13.62
CA ARG A 71 -9.10 -8.81 -13.23
C ARG A 71 -8.12 -7.65 -13.40
N ASP A 72 -8.64 -6.43 -13.36
CA ASP A 72 -7.79 -5.24 -13.22
C ASP A 72 -6.81 -5.44 -12.05
N GLY A 73 -5.54 -5.08 -12.27
CA GLY A 73 -4.50 -5.12 -11.24
C GLY A 73 -4.68 -4.05 -10.17
N THR A 74 -5.60 -3.11 -10.36
CA THR A 74 -6.05 -2.15 -9.34
C THR A 74 -6.65 -2.89 -8.15
N ARG A 75 -6.16 -2.56 -6.96
CA ARG A 75 -6.63 -3.16 -5.70
C ARG A 75 -6.93 -2.08 -4.68
N ASP A 76 -8.10 -2.18 -4.07
CA ASP A 76 -8.48 -1.37 -2.93
C ASP A 76 -8.17 -2.11 -1.63
N TYR A 77 -7.65 -1.36 -0.66
CA TYR A 77 -7.34 -1.85 0.65
C TYR A 77 -7.96 -0.96 1.72
N SER A 78 -8.34 -1.57 2.83
CA SER A 78 -8.73 -0.85 4.04
C SER A 78 -7.47 -0.36 4.79
N PRO A 79 -7.53 0.83 5.39
CA PRO A 79 -6.45 1.29 6.25
C PRO A 79 -6.38 0.47 7.54
N LEU A 80 -5.18 0.44 8.10
CA LEU A 80 -4.90 -0.10 9.41
C LEU A 80 -5.08 0.99 10.46
N SER A 81 -5.56 0.63 11.64
CA SER A 81 -5.83 1.57 12.73
C SER A 81 -4.72 1.49 13.79
N PRO A 82 -3.86 2.50 13.91
CA PRO A 82 -2.81 2.51 14.91
C PRO A 82 -3.37 2.83 16.30
N THR A 83 -2.68 2.44 17.36
CA THR A 83 -3.15 2.51 18.75
C THR A 83 -3.68 3.90 19.11
N GLY A 84 -4.93 3.91 19.58
CA GLY A 84 -5.66 5.10 19.98
C GLY A 84 -6.13 5.99 18.82
N TRP A 85 -6.02 5.51 17.58
CA TRP A 85 -6.65 6.11 16.41
C TRP A 85 -7.47 5.06 15.67
N SER A 86 -8.57 5.48 15.07
CA SER A 86 -9.23 4.69 14.03
C SER A 86 -8.93 5.32 12.69
N ALA A 87 -8.54 4.50 11.71
CA ALA A 87 -8.41 4.90 10.33
C ALA A 87 -9.58 4.36 9.51
N ALA A 88 -10.20 5.22 8.73
CA ALA A 88 -11.24 4.86 7.77
C ALA A 88 -10.94 5.49 6.41
N GLY A 89 -11.51 4.94 5.35
CA GLY A 89 -11.31 5.41 3.98
C GLY A 89 -10.79 4.32 3.05
N THR A 90 -10.20 4.74 1.93
CA THR A 90 -9.82 3.85 0.83
C THR A 90 -8.36 4.06 0.46
N ILE A 91 -7.66 2.95 0.22
CA ILE A 91 -6.30 2.95 -0.31
C ILE A 91 -6.30 2.15 -1.60
N THR A 92 -6.22 2.84 -2.73
CA THR A 92 -6.19 2.24 -4.05
C THR A 92 -4.75 2.12 -4.53
N VAL A 93 -4.34 0.91 -4.90
CA VAL A 93 -3.04 0.64 -5.53
C VAL A 93 -3.31 0.26 -6.99
N THR A 94 -2.89 1.13 -7.91
CA THR A 94 -3.07 0.96 -9.35
C THR A 94 -1.70 0.82 -10.01
N PRO A 95 -1.49 -0.23 -10.81
CA PRO A 95 -0.29 -0.32 -11.63
C PRO A 95 -0.22 0.76 -12.71
N GLU A 96 0.89 1.49 -12.78
CA GLU A 96 1.14 2.52 -13.79
C GLU A 96 2.55 2.34 -14.37
N GLY A 97 2.64 1.54 -15.44
CA GLY A 97 3.91 1.10 -16.02
C GLY A 97 4.65 0.14 -15.07
N PRO A 98 5.98 0.31 -14.87
CA PRO A 98 6.76 -0.54 -13.97
C PRO A 98 6.60 -0.17 -12.48
N LYS A 99 5.79 0.84 -12.15
CA LYS A 99 5.57 1.33 -10.79
C LYS A 99 4.13 1.09 -10.37
N LEU A 100 3.88 1.11 -9.06
CA LEU A 100 2.52 1.13 -8.54
C LEU A 100 2.21 2.55 -8.05
N LYS A 101 1.11 3.11 -8.54
CA LYS A 101 0.53 4.34 -7.98
C LYS A 101 -0.35 3.97 -6.80
N VAL A 102 -0.11 4.59 -5.66
CA VAL A 102 -0.97 4.52 -4.48
C VAL A 102 -1.73 5.82 -4.35
N ILE A 103 -3.04 5.72 -4.17
CA ILE A 103 -3.92 6.83 -3.78
C ILE A 103 -4.57 6.44 -2.46
N ALA A 104 -4.39 7.26 -1.43
CA ALA A 104 -4.94 7.01 -0.11
C ALA A 104 -5.78 8.21 0.34
N ASP A 105 -7.07 7.97 0.53
CA ASP A 105 -8.05 8.93 1.04
C ASP A 105 -8.53 8.45 2.41
N LEU A 106 -7.99 9.07 3.45
CA LEU A 106 -8.11 8.62 4.83
C LEU A 106 -8.77 9.66 5.72
N ILE A 107 -9.55 9.16 6.68
CA ILE A 107 -10.05 9.89 7.85
C ILE A 107 -9.43 9.22 9.07
N LEU A 108 -8.70 10.00 9.86
CA LEU A 108 -8.07 9.53 11.10
C LEU A 108 -8.75 10.19 12.29
N THR A 109 -9.39 9.37 13.11
CA THR A 109 -10.17 9.81 14.27
C THR A 109 -9.50 9.34 15.55
N ARG A 110 -9.35 10.25 16.53
CA ARG A 110 -8.79 9.92 17.83
C ARG A 110 -9.77 9.04 18.63
N THR A 111 -9.36 7.85 19.03
CA THR A 111 -10.20 6.92 19.83
C THR A 111 -9.70 6.76 21.27
N GLY A 112 -8.42 7.00 21.53
CA GLY A 112 -7.88 7.03 22.90
C GLY A 112 -8.14 8.37 23.62
N GLY A 113 -7.56 8.55 24.81
CA GLY A 113 -7.62 9.80 25.58
C GLY A 113 -7.01 11.00 24.86
N ALA A 114 -7.13 12.22 25.39
CA ALA A 114 -6.63 13.42 24.72
C ALA A 114 -5.15 13.30 24.30
N TYR A 115 -4.82 13.72 23.07
CA TYR A 115 -3.48 13.66 22.51
C TYR A 115 -3.00 15.08 22.17
N VAL A 116 -1.90 15.49 22.80
CA VAL A 116 -1.31 16.82 22.62
C VAL A 116 -0.25 16.76 21.52
N LEU A 117 -0.49 17.47 20.44
CA LEU A 117 0.46 17.73 19.37
C LEU A 117 1.26 18.99 19.69
N GLY A 118 2.57 18.84 19.85
CA GLY A 118 3.49 19.95 20.10
C GLY A 118 3.74 20.83 18.86
N SER A 119 4.41 21.97 19.06
CA SER A 119 4.69 22.97 18.02
C SER A 119 6.05 22.82 17.31
N SER A 120 6.92 21.93 17.77
CA SER A 120 8.33 21.88 17.33
C SER A 120 8.79 20.57 16.71
N GLY A 121 7.96 19.51 16.72
CA GLY A 121 8.36 18.17 16.28
C GLY A 121 7.29 17.44 15.48
N TRP A 122 7.75 16.54 14.60
CA TRP A 122 6.88 15.53 14.00
C TRP A 122 6.60 14.45 15.05
N SER A 123 5.35 14.00 15.11
CA SER A 123 4.95 12.87 15.93
C SER A 123 4.27 11.83 15.07
N VAL A 124 4.65 10.56 15.23
CA VAL A 124 4.05 9.43 14.51
C VAL A 124 2.72 9.07 15.17
N LEU A 125 1.71 8.77 14.36
CA LEU A 125 0.43 8.27 14.85
C LEU A 125 0.57 6.84 15.35
N GLY A 126 0.32 6.63 16.64
CA GLY A 126 0.59 5.36 17.30
C GLY A 126 2.09 5.07 17.40
N THR A 127 2.45 4.22 18.34
CA THR A 127 3.84 3.76 18.52
C THR A 127 4.17 2.70 17.47
N ASP A 128 4.86 3.11 16.40
CA ASP A 128 5.39 2.24 15.34
C ASP A 128 4.35 1.38 14.61
N GLU A 129 3.09 1.79 14.66
CA GLU A 129 1.99 1.11 14.00
C GLU A 129 1.66 1.77 12.65
N TYR A 130 1.37 0.92 11.68
CA TYR A 130 1.15 1.34 10.31
C TYR A 130 -0.29 1.76 10.11
N VAL A 131 -0.50 2.80 9.30
CA VAL A 131 -1.82 3.18 8.79
C VAL A 131 -2.07 2.53 7.43
N LEU A 132 -1.02 2.33 6.64
CA LEU A 132 -1.15 1.67 5.34
C LEU A 132 -0.82 0.17 5.42
N PRO A 133 -1.54 -0.68 4.66
CA PRO A 133 -1.20 -2.08 4.50
C PRO A 133 0.13 -2.24 3.76
N SER A 134 0.78 -3.39 3.92
CA SER A 134 2.10 -3.65 3.32
C SER A 134 2.15 -3.43 1.81
N ALA A 135 1.07 -3.76 1.10
CA ALA A 135 0.95 -3.60 -0.36
C ALA A 135 0.96 -2.13 -0.84
N ALA A 136 0.76 -1.17 0.06
CA ALA A 136 0.76 0.27 -0.23
C ALA A 136 2.04 0.98 0.27
N ARG A 137 3.01 0.23 0.81
CA ARG A 137 4.28 0.76 1.34
C ARG A 137 5.36 0.71 0.27
N GLY A 138 6.36 1.58 0.39
CA GLY A 138 7.44 1.65 -0.59
C GLY A 138 8.73 2.17 0.02
N THR A 139 9.65 2.59 -0.84
CA THR A 139 10.97 3.12 -0.47
C THR A 139 11.14 4.60 -0.84
N SER A 140 10.15 5.17 -1.52
CA SER A 140 10.10 6.54 -2.05
C SER A 140 9.97 7.59 -0.93
N PRO A 141 10.55 8.80 -1.06
CA PRO A 141 10.73 9.71 0.07
C PRO A 141 9.41 10.15 0.70
N VAL A 142 9.49 10.50 1.99
CA VAL A 142 8.38 11.07 2.79
C VAL A 142 7.66 12.17 2.00
N LYS A 143 6.34 12.06 1.88
CA LYS A 143 5.49 13.03 1.19
C LYS A 143 4.75 13.89 2.22
N TYR A 144 4.78 15.20 2.01
CA TYR A 144 4.19 16.18 2.93
C TYR A 144 2.92 16.77 2.33
N LEU A 145 1.88 16.87 3.14
CA LEU A 145 0.63 17.54 2.78
C LEU A 145 0.17 18.42 3.93
N SER A 146 -0.20 19.66 3.62
CA SER A 146 -0.94 20.50 4.56
C SER A 146 -2.38 20.03 4.59
N VAL A 147 -2.87 19.64 5.76
CA VAL A 147 -4.22 19.11 5.92
C VAL A 147 -4.97 19.88 7.01
N PRO A 148 -6.25 20.24 6.77
CA PRO A 148 -7.07 20.76 7.83
C PRO A 148 -7.34 19.65 8.85
N ALA A 149 -7.03 19.90 10.12
CA ALA A 149 -7.49 19.09 11.22
C ALA A 149 -8.64 19.79 11.93
N VAL A 150 -9.67 19.03 12.29
CA VAL A 150 -10.78 19.54 13.07
C VAL A 150 -10.59 19.08 14.50
N GLY A 151 -10.34 20.02 15.41
CA GLY A 151 -10.21 19.70 16.82
C GLY A 151 -9.78 20.87 17.71
N GLY A 152 -9.51 20.58 18.99
CA GLY A 152 -9.37 21.59 20.05
C GLY A 152 -10.70 21.94 20.73
N SER A 153 -10.62 22.70 21.84
CA SER A 153 -11.75 23.09 22.70
C SER A 153 -12.73 24.08 22.06
N SER A 154 -12.39 24.66 20.91
CA SER A 154 -13.17 25.69 20.22
C SER A 154 -13.92 25.19 18.98
N GLY A 155 -13.77 23.91 18.59
CA GLY A 155 -14.40 23.34 17.39
C GLY A 155 -13.94 23.98 16.06
N SER A 156 -12.89 24.81 16.08
CA SER A 156 -12.35 25.50 14.90
C SER A 156 -11.33 24.62 14.19
N ALA A 157 -11.38 24.58 12.86
CA ALA A 157 -10.38 23.87 12.07
C ALA A 157 -9.00 24.55 12.22
N VAL A 158 -7.97 23.75 12.49
CA VAL A 158 -6.57 24.19 12.54
C VAL A 158 -5.80 23.47 11.44
N SER A 159 -5.01 24.22 10.66
CA SER A 159 -4.12 23.61 9.68
C SER A 159 -2.98 22.89 10.39
N ILE A 160 -2.88 21.58 10.18
CA ILE A 160 -1.72 20.78 10.57
C ILE A 160 -0.97 20.33 9.33
N LEU A 161 0.23 19.79 9.53
CA LEU A 161 0.99 19.15 8.48
C LEU A 161 1.00 17.65 8.74
N ALA A 162 0.63 16.88 7.73
CA ALA A 162 0.72 15.43 7.72
C ALA A 162 1.85 15.00 6.77
N ALA A 163 2.60 14.00 7.19
CA ALA A 163 3.66 13.37 6.42
C ALA A 163 3.36 11.88 6.30
N TYR A 164 3.34 11.40 5.06
CA TYR A 164 3.27 9.99 4.77
C TYR A 164 4.68 9.40 4.73
N ASN A 165 4.97 8.44 5.61
CA ASN A 165 6.26 7.77 5.65
C ASN A 165 6.23 6.52 4.75
N PRO A 166 7.28 6.26 3.95
CA PRO A 166 7.36 5.09 3.06
C PRO A 166 7.13 3.75 3.78
N THR A 167 7.45 3.69 5.08
CA THR A 167 7.22 2.55 5.96
C THR A 167 5.74 2.28 6.27
N GLY A 168 4.81 3.15 5.85
CA GLY A 168 3.36 2.98 6.04
C GLY A 168 2.79 3.69 7.27
N THR A 169 3.60 4.46 8.00
CA THR A 169 3.12 5.29 9.12
C THR A 169 2.78 6.70 8.65
N ILE A 170 1.97 7.40 9.45
CA ILE A 170 1.67 8.82 9.23
C ILE A 170 2.25 9.62 10.40
N SER A 171 3.00 10.66 10.09
CA SER A 171 3.46 11.63 11.07
C SER A 171 2.67 12.92 10.95
N ILE A 172 2.42 13.58 12.06
CA ILE A 172 1.73 14.88 12.13
C ILE A 172 2.60 15.90 12.87
N ARG A 173 2.47 17.17 12.49
CA ARG A 173 2.99 18.31 13.26
C ARG A 173 2.05 19.50 13.16
N SER A 174 2.07 20.35 14.17
CA SER A 174 1.33 21.61 14.15
C SER A 174 2.30 22.79 14.32
N ILE A 175 1.89 23.95 13.82
CA ILE A 175 2.63 25.22 14.02
C ILE A 175 2.41 25.81 15.42
N SER A 176 1.34 25.40 16.10
CA SER A 176 0.98 25.76 17.47
C SER A 176 0.55 24.52 18.24
N SER A 177 0.61 24.55 19.57
CA SER A 177 0.13 23.42 20.35
C SER A 177 -1.35 23.16 20.06
N PHE A 178 -1.68 21.90 19.79
CA PHE A 178 -3.02 21.48 19.42
C PHE A 178 -3.38 20.19 20.15
N THR A 179 -4.60 20.06 20.64
CA THR A 179 -5.04 18.85 21.35
C THR A 179 -6.16 18.17 20.58
N PHE A 180 -5.94 16.92 20.20
CA PHE A 180 -6.98 16.02 19.71
C PHE A 180 -7.72 15.41 20.90
N ALA A 181 -8.95 15.85 21.13
CA ALA A 181 -9.88 15.14 22.02
C ALA A 181 -10.38 13.85 21.36
N THR A 182 -10.89 12.92 22.17
CA THR A 182 -11.54 11.70 21.65
C THR A 182 -12.70 12.07 20.72
N GLY A 183 -12.78 11.39 19.56
CA GLY A 183 -13.75 11.64 18.50
C GLY A 183 -13.34 12.72 17.49
N GLN A 184 -12.27 13.48 17.73
CA GLN A 184 -11.77 14.47 16.77
C GLN A 184 -10.98 13.83 15.65
N PHE A 185 -11.00 14.44 14.47
CA PHE A 185 -10.46 13.82 13.26
C PHE A 185 -9.78 14.82 12.33
N PHE A 186 -9.00 14.27 11.41
CA PHE A 186 -8.48 14.99 10.26
C PHE A 186 -8.46 14.05 9.06
N THR A 187 -8.39 14.63 7.87
CA THR A 187 -8.33 13.87 6.62
C THR A 187 -6.96 13.98 5.98
N VAL A 188 -6.54 12.91 5.30
CA VAL A 188 -5.29 12.85 4.55
C VAL A 188 -5.59 12.28 3.19
N ASN A 189 -5.29 13.02 2.13
CA ASN A 189 -5.53 12.60 0.74
C ASN A 189 -4.20 12.67 0.00
N VAL A 190 -3.57 11.54 -0.25
CA VAL A 190 -2.22 11.49 -0.84
C VAL A 190 -2.18 10.57 -2.05
N ALA A 191 -1.39 10.96 -3.04
CA ALA A 191 -1.05 10.11 -4.18
C ALA A 191 0.48 10.05 -4.34
N TYR A 192 1.03 8.85 -4.49
CA TYR A 192 2.46 8.63 -4.67
C TYR A 192 2.73 7.34 -5.44
N TYR A 193 3.98 7.14 -5.84
CA TYR A 193 4.43 5.92 -6.51
C TYR A 193 5.32 5.11 -5.56
N ILE A 194 5.13 3.79 -5.57
CA ILE A 194 6.01 2.78 -4.93
C ILE A 194 6.63 1.86 -5.97
#